data_AF-A0A7Y5RB39-F1
#
_entry.id   AF-A0A7Y5RB39-F1
#
_cell.length_a   1.000
_cell.length_b   1.000
_cell.length_c   1.000
_cell.angle_alpha   90.00
_cell.angle_beta   90.00
_cell.angle_gamma   90.00
#
_symmetry.space_group_name_H-M   'P 1'
#
loop_
_entity.id
_entity.type
_entity.pdbx_description
1 polymer ?
#
loop_
_entity_poly.entity_id
_entity_poly.type
_entity_poly.pdbx_seq_one_letter_code
_entity_poly.pdbx_strand_id
1 'polypeptide(L)'
;MNRIASLITSAIVAATSAAGYAQQAAITPPISGLMISYRYWPEQFVQWTGPEVPYTMVELDYDENSGKPLYDFIVTSRTTGKRIHFANQPQLVAIAKAQDGEAYLTQIEFTRPDSEVNGATFDLRLRLNDGTPVEWRFIQGSDVLQQGGGLTAVAEAKVPVFPYREESAVAGEGSAIVVGDKTSIAEMWKEISRPPYFVAWHGALTHSATTAVLAAGSESFKVTSAPSELKQGATWQLTQESGRSITLKIEKAAAPHFTISVENNPMVKQTMEATYDGTNWAIEKIRYAPVRAEDHGLTLQFTPAFGQTETSTVDLIVGKKTKIATATLSGTPVKYQLAMKSPEWAKGKTLTGANSITPESVTLAVHP
;
A
#
# COMPACT_ATOMS: atom_id res chain seq x y z
N MET A 1 -71.52 21.87 -35.21
CA MET A 1 -72.22 20.63 -34.83
C MET A 1 -71.34 19.45 -35.19
N ASN A 2 -70.98 18.66 -34.18
CA ASN A 2 -70.08 17.51 -34.20
C ASN A 2 -70.37 16.52 -35.33
N ARG A 3 -69.32 16.03 -36.00
CA ARG A 3 -69.22 14.60 -36.38
C ARG A 3 -67.78 14.11 -36.27
N ILE A 4 -67.59 13.26 -35.28
CA ILE A 4 -66.48 12.33 -35.06
C ILE A 4 -66.57 11.25 -36.15
N ALA A 5 -65.46 10.91 -36.78
CA ALA A 5 -65.30 9.67 -37.52
C ALA A 5 -64.05 8.95 -36.99
N SER A 6 -64.31 7.85 -36.30
CA SER A 6 -63.35 6.88 -35.79
C SER A 6 -62.85 6.02 -36.94
N LEU A 7 -61.54 5.84 -37.05
CA LEU A 7 -60.90 4.82 -37.87
C LEU A 7 -60.24 3.81 -36.93
N ILE A 8 -60.83 2.62 -36.91
CA ILE A 8 -60.35 1.43 -36.21
C ILE A 8 -59.30 0.77 -37.12
N THR A 9 -58.05 0.73 -36.66
CA THR A 9 -57.01 -0.10 -37.28
C THR A 9 -56.79 -1.32 -36.39
N SER A 10 -57.06 -2.51 -36.94
CA SER A 10 -56.81 -3.80 -36.33
C SER A 10 -55.32 -3.97 -36.02
N ALA A 11 -54.96 -4.08 -34.74
CA ALA A 11 -53.63 -4.48 -34.32
C ALA A 11 -53.55 -6.02 -34.31
N ILE A 12 -52.69 -6.57 -35.16
CA ILE A 12 -52.23 -7.96 -35.08
C ILE A 12 -51.38 -8.06 -33.81
N VAL A 13 -51.89 -8.75 -32.78
CA VAL A 13 -51.09 -9.14 -31.62
C VAL A 13 -50.23 -10.32 -32.05
N ALA A 14 -49.00 -10.03 -32.48
CA ALA A 14 -47.95 -11.03 -32.53
C ALA A 14 -47.50 -11.28 -31.08
N ALA A 15 -47.93 -12.41 -30.52
CA ALA A 15 -47.38 -12.93 -29.28
C ALA A 15 -45.94 -13.38 -29.54
N THR A 16 -44.97 -12.49 -29.38
CA THR A 16 -43.58 -12.91 -29.16
C THR A 16 -43.49 -13.38 -27.72
N SER A 17 -43.44 -14.70 -27.55
CA SER A 17 -42.93 -15.33 -26.35
C SER A 17 -41.54 -14.76 -26.09
N ALA A 18 -41.43 -13.85 -25.11
CA ALA A 18 -40.16 -13.51 -24.51
C ALA A 18 -39.65 -14.79 -23.85
N ALA A 19 -38.81 -15.54 -24.57
CA ALA A 19 -37.89 -16.46 -23.95
C ALA A 19 -37.10 -15.60 -22.96
N GLY A 20 -37.40 -15.77 -21.67
CA GLY A 20 -36.57 -15.19 -20.63
C GLY A 20 -35.18 -15.74 -20.86
N TYR A 21 -34.28 -14.90 -21.36
CA TYR A 21 -32.86 -15.14 -21.21
C TYR A 21 -32.67 -15.23 -19.71
N ALA A 22 -32.46 -16.46 -19.20
CA ALA A 22 -32.00 -16.63 -17.84
C ALA A 22 -30.75 -15.77 -17.73
N GLN A 23 -30.84 -14.67 -16.99
CA GLN A 23 -29.72 -13.79 -16.75
C GLN A 23 -28.69 -14.65 -16.03
N GLN A 24 -27.63 -15.02 -16.76
CA GLN A 24 -26.57 -15.85 -16.22
C GLN A 24 -26.04 -15.15 -14.97
N ALA A 25 -26.04 -15.86 -13.84
CA ALA A 25 -25.64 -15.30 -12.56
C ALA A 25 -24.24 -14.68 -12.70
N ALA A 26 -24.11 -13.41 -12.37
CA ALA A 26 -22.85 -12.70 -12.48
C ALA A 26 -21.81 -13.36 -11.56
N ILE A 27 -20.58 -13.51 -12.04
CA ILE A 27 -19.53 -14.21 -11.30
C ILE A 27 -18.95 -13.24 -10.25
N THR A 28 -18.90 -13.66 -8.99
CA THR A 28 -18.33 -12.84 -7.90
C THR A 28 -16.86 -12.49 -8.18
N PRO A 29 -16.40 -11.28 -7.85
CA PRO A 29 -15.00 -10.89 -8.04
C PRO A 29 -14.04 -11.69 -7.13
N PRO A 30 -12.83 -12.05 -7.61
CA PRO A 30 -11.81 -12.70 -6.79
C PRO A 30 -11.19 -11.71 -5.80
N ILE A 31 -11.59 -11.75 -4.54
CA ILE A 31 -11.12 -10.84 -3.48
C ILE A 31 -10.75 -11.64 -2.24
N SER A 32 -9.58 -11.38 -1.68
CA SER A 32 -9.11 -12.06 -0.45
C SER A 32 -9.76 -11.52 0.81
N GLY A 33 -10.36 -10.33 0.78
CA GLY A 33 -10.95 -9.71 1.95
C GLY A 33 -9.94 -9.16 2.97
N LEU A 34 -8.64 -9.32 2.71
CA LEU A 34 -7.56 -8.68 3.49
C LEU A 34 -7.37 -7.25 3.00
N MET A 35 -7.29 -6.30 3.93
CA MET A 35 -6.92 -4.92 3.62
C MET A 35 -5.40 -4.76 3.80
N ILE A 36 -4.70 -4.41 2.73
CA ILE A 36 -3.24 -4.30 2.73
C ILE A 36 -2.85 -2.96 2.12
N SER A 37 -2.10 -2.17 2.88
CA SER A 37 -1.39 -1.01 2.35
C SER A 37 0.03 -1.41 2.03
N TYR A 38 0.47 -1.14 0.81
CA TYR A 38 1.83 -1.39 0.35
C TYR A 38 2.43 -0.09 -0.20
N ARG A 39 3.62 0.24 0.29
CA ARG A 39 4.43 1.36 -0.22
C ARG A 39 5.85 0.87 -0.48
N TYR A 40 6.43 1.40 -1.55
CA TYR A 40 7.83 1.17 -1.92
C TYR A 40 8.45 2.48 -2.37
N TRP A 41 9.67 2.75 -1.90
CA TRP A 41 10.49 3.85 -2.35
C TRP A 41 11.91 3.35 -2.64
N PRO A 42 12.49 3.68 -3.81
CA PRO A 42 13.89 3.36 -4.11
C PRO A 42 14.85 3.89 -3.06
N GLU A 43 14.55 5.05 -2.50
CA GLU A 43 15.36 5.66 -1.46
C GLU A 43 14.49 6.33 -0.40
N GLN A 44 14.91 6.24 0.85
CA GLN A 44 14.26 6.88 1.98
C GLN A 44 15.30 7.43 2.95
N PHE A 45 15.11 8.68 3.35
CA PHE A 45 15.82 9.28 4.47
C PHE A 45 14.88 9.35 5.66
N VAL A 46 15.39 9.08 6.86
CA VAL A 46 14.67 9.24 8.13
C VAL A 46 15.58 9.93 9.12
N GLN A 47 15.04 10.87 9.90
CA GLN A 47 15.72 11.41 11.07
C GLN A 47 14.71 11.58 12.22
N TRP A 48 15.07 11.08 13.40
CA TRP A 48 14.33 11.38 14.63
C TRP A 48 14.79 12.71 15.20
N THR A 49 13.84 13.49 15.71
CA THR A 49 14.07 14.88 16.08
C THR A 49 13.89 15.11 17.57
N GLY A 50 14.69 16.05 18.10
CA GLY A 50 14.62 16.52 19.47
C GLY A 50 13.40 17.44 19.73
N PRO A 51 13.14 17.76 21.00
CA PRO A 51 11.95 18.52 21.43
C PRO A 51 11.92 19.97 20.93
N GLU A 52 13.01 20.45 20.35
CA GLU A 52 13.13 21.81 19.81
C GLU A 52 12.14 22.04 18.66
N VAL A 53 11.86 21.02 17.85
CA VAL A 53 10.94 21.07 16.71
C VAL A 53 9.62 20.36 17.02
N PRO A 54 8.49 20.76 16.40
CA PRO A 54 7.16 20.21 16.72
C PRO A 54 6.92 18.79 16.20
N TYR A 55 7.93 18.16 15.60
CA TYR A 55 7.87 16.83 15.01
C TYR A 55 8.73 15.86 15.81
N THR A 56 8.37 14.59 15.84
CA THR A 56 9.18 13.49 16.41
C THR A 56 10.10 12.85 15.38
N MET A 57 9.76 13.00 14.10
CA MET A 57 10.46 12.38 12.99
C MET A 57 10.18 13.16 11.71
N VAL A 58 11.19 13.22 10.86
CA VAL A 58 11.09 13.67 9.47
C VAL A 58 11.59 12.58 8.55
N GLU A 59 10.96 12.46 7.38
CA GLU A 59 11.28 11.48 6.36
C GLU A 59 11.29 12.16 4.99
N LEU A 60 12.16 11.71 4.09
CA LEU A 60 12.08 12.00 2.67
C LEU A 60 12.03 10.68 1.93
N ASP A 61 10.91 10.42 1.29
CA ASP A 61 10.76 9.36 0.32
C ASP A 61 11.13 9.91 -1.07
N TYR A 62 12.07 9.24 -1.76
CA TYR A 62 12.66 9.70 -3.03
C TYR A 62 12.62 8.61 -4.10
N ASP A 63 12.28 9.03 -5.32
CA ASP A 63 12.35 8.20 -6.52
C ASP A 63 12.76 9.04 -7.75
N GLU A 64 13.94 8.77 -8.31
CA GLU A 64 14.39 9.39 -9.55
C GLU A 64 13.60 8.86 -10.75
N ASN A 65 12.69 9.69 -11.29
CA ASN A 65 11.83 9.31 -12.41
C ASN A 65 12.28 9.95 -13.72
N SER A 66 13.29 9.37 -14.37
CA SER A 66 13.76 9.80 -15.70
C SER A 66 14.03 11.32 -15.80
N GLY A 67 14.68 11.91 -14.79
CA GLY A 67 14.97 13.34 -14.71
C GLY A 67 13.86 14.20 -14.09
N LYS A 68 12.78 13.59 -13.59
CA LYS A 68 11.69 14.25 -12.85
C LYS A 68 11.50 13.59 -11.49
N PRO A 69 12.34 13.91 -10.50
CA PRO A 69 12.29 13.23 -9.22
C PRO A 69 10.92 13.36 -8.55
N LEU A 70 10.50 12.29 -7.90
CA LEU A 70 9.36 12.27 -7.01
C LEU A 70 9.87 12.46 -5.58
N TYR A 71 9.20 13.34 -4.85
CA TYR A 71 9.49 13.62 -3.46
C TYR A 71 8.20 13.53 -2.65
N ASP A 72 8.26 12.81 -1.54
CA ASP A 72 7.27 12.89 -0.46
C ASP A 72 8.01 13.13 0.86
N PHE A 73 8.01 14.39 1.30
CA PHE A 73 8.56 14.78 2.59
C PHE A 73 7.48 14.62 3.65
N ILE A 74 7.79 13.87 4.71
CA ILE A 74 6.81 13.47 5.71
C ILE A 74 7.29 13.94 7.06
N VAL A 75 6.38 14.56 7.82
CA VAL A 75 6.64 14.89 9.24
C VAL A 75 5.66 14.15 10.11
N THR A 76 6.14 13.63 11.24
CA THR A 76 5.29 13.04 12.28
C THR A 76 5.11 14.04 13.41
N SER A 77 3.88 14.52 13.60
CA SER A 77 3.52 15.46 14.67
C SER A 77 3.83 14.88 16.05
N ARG A 78 4.57 15.64 16.87
CA ARG A 78 4.90 15.24 18.24
C ARG A 78 3.66 15.19 19.14
N THR A 79 2.70 16.09 18.92
CA THR A 79 1.53 16.23 19.78
C THR A 79 0.45 15.20 19.46
N THR A 80 0.31 14.83 18.19
CA THR A 80 -0.80 13.97 17.74
C THR A 80 -0.36 12.63 17.19
N GLY A 81 0.93 12.43 16.91
CA GLY A 81 1.45 11.26 16.20
C GLY A 81 1.00 11.17 14.73
N LYS A 82 0.26 12.19 14.22
CA LYS A 82 -0.22 12.20 12.84
C LYS A 82 0.94 12.44 11.88
N ARG A 83 0.94 11.71 10.77
CA ARG A 83 1.85 11.92 9.63
C ARG A 83 1.24 12.95 8.69
N ILE A 84 2.04 13.95 8.30
CA ILE A 84 1.66 15.00 7.36
C ILE A 84 2.61 14.92 6.17
N HIS A 85 2.05 14.79 4.98
CA HIS A 85 2.77 14.59 3.73
C HIS A 85 2.91 15.90 2.95
N PHE A 86 4.08 16.12 2.38
CA PHE A 86 4.42 17.26 1.54
C PHE A 86 5.06 16.72 0.27
N ALA A 87 4.27 16.61 -0.80
CA ALA A 87 4.70 15.95 -2.02
C ALA A 87 4.80 16.93 -3.19
N ASN A 88 5.68 16.64 -4.16
CA ASN A 88 5.89 17.49 -5.33
C ASN A 88 4.97 17.15 -6.52
N GLN A 89 4.10 16.15 -6.39
CA GLN A 89 3.17 15.73 -7.43
C GLN A 89 1.74 15.59 -6.89
N PRO A 90 0.71 16.10 -7.61
CA PRO A 90 -0.69 15.98 -7.20
C PRO A 90 -1.14 14.53 -6.96
N GLN A 91 -0.61 13.59 -7.74
CA GLN A 91 -0.92 12.17 -7.61
C GLN A 91 -0.45 11.58 -6.26
N LEU A 92 0.72 12.00 -5.75
CA LEU A 92 1.22 11.56 -4.45
C LEU A 92 0.36 12.13 -3.32
N VAL A 93 -0.05 13.41 -3.45
CA VAL A 93 -0.98 14.05 -2.50
C VAL A 93 -2.31 13.30 -2.46
N ALA A 94 -2.85 12.91 -3.60
CA ALA A 94 -4.10 12.15 -3.69
C ALA A 94 -3.97 10.76 -3.03
N ILE A 95 -2.85 10.06 -3.27
CA ILE A 95 -2.55 8.76 -2.64
C ILE A 95 -2.44 8.90 -1.12
N ALA A 96 -1.70 9.90 -0.62
CA ALA A 96 -1.53 10.14 0.80
C ALA A 96 -2.88 10.46 1.49
N LYS A 97 -3.71 11.32 0.88
CA LYS A 97 -5.07 11.62 1.39
C LYS A 97 -5.98 10.40 1.43
N ALA A 98 -5.88 9.52 0.44
CA ALA A 98 -6.67 8.29 0.40
C ALA A 98 -6.24 7.25 1.46
N GLN A 99 -5.04 7.38 2.02
CA GLN A 99 -4.46 6.46 3.01
C GLN A 99 -4.39 7.09 4.42
N ASP A 100 -5.37 7.94 4.76
CA ASP A 100 -5.54 8.62 6.06
C ASP A 100 -4.56 9.77 6.38
N GLY A 101 -3.95 10.36 5.35
CA GLY A 101 -2.97 11.44 5.50
C GLY A 101 -3.55 12.85 5.35
N GLU A 102 -3.05 13.76 6.18
CA GLU A 102 -2.99 15.19 5.82
C GLU A 102 -1.88 15.35 4.77
N ALA A 103 -2.18 15.95 3.62
CA ALA A 103 -1.19 16.06 2.54
C ALA A 103 -1.32 17.35 1.72
N TYR A 104 -0.16 17.91 1.34
CA TYR A 104 -0.04 19.17 0.63
C TYR A 104 0.89 19.05 -0.58
N LEU A 105 0.55 19.77 -1.64
CA LEU A 105 1.45 19.95 -2.78
C LEU A 105 2.45 21.05 -2.46
N THR A 106 3.75 20.76 -2.56
CA THR A 106 4.79 21.77 -2.33
C THR A 106 5.99 21.56 -3.27
N GLN A 107 6.79 22.61 -3.44
CA GLN A 107 8.07 22.51 -4.12
C GLN A 107 9.13 22.02 -3.13
N ILE A 108 9.98 21.10 -3.58
CA ILE A 108 11.06 20.52 -2.78
C ILE A 108 12.34 20.67 -3.58
N GLU A 109 13.30 21.38 -3.00
CA GLU A 109 14.67 21.45 -3.48
C GLU A 109 15.48 20.38 -2.75
N PHE A 110 16.10 19.49 -3.51
CA PHE A 110 16.93 18.43 -2.94
C PHE A 110 18.27 18.39 -3.66
N THR A 111 19.35 18.61 -2.91
CA THR A 111 20.72 18.59 -3.39
C THR A 111 21.39 17.32 -2.92
N ARG A 112 21.91 16.56 -3.88
CA ARG A 112 22.60 15.30 -3.65
C ARG A 112 24.12 15.48 -3.78
N PRO A 113 24.91 14.67 -3.09
CA PRO A 113 26.34 14.57 -3.34
C PRO A 113 26.61 13.90 -4.70
N ASP A 114 27.79 14.14 -5.29
CA ASP A 114 28.23 13.45 -6.50
C ASP A 114 28.46 11.94 -6.26
N SER A 115 28.65 11.53 -5.00
CA SER A 115 28.88 10.14 -4.62
C SER A 115 28.40 9.88 -3.19
N GLU A 116 27.78 8.73 -2.98
CA GLU A 116 27.23 8.28 -1.70
C GLU A 116 28.28 7.49 -0.91
N VAL A 117 29.11 8.23 -0.20
CA VAL A 117 30.17 7.70 0.67
C VAL A 117 29.95 8.17 2.10
N ASN A 118 30.59 7.51 3.06
CA ASN A 118 30.61 8.01 4.44
C ASN A 118 31.08 9.49 4.48
N GLY A 119 30.30 10.35 5.12
CA GLY A 119 30.47 11.80 5.18
C GLY A 119 29.74 12.58 4.07
N ALA A 120 29.12 11.90 3.10
CA ALA A 120 28.36 12.57 2.05
C ALA A 120 27.16 13.32 2.64
N THR A 121 26.91 14.51 2.11
CA THR A 121 25.89 15.43 2.62
C THR A 121 24.77 15.59 1.60
N PHE A 122 23.54 15.47 2.09
CA PHE A 122 22.31 15.72 1.36
C PHE A 122 21.61 16.92 2.00
N ASP A 123 21.19 17.87 1.19
CA ASP A 123 20.50 19.07 1.67
C ASP A 123 19.11 19.16 1.02
N LEU A 124 18.07 19.27 1.85
CA LEU A 124 16.69 19.42 1.44
C LEU A 124 16.13 20.77 1.92
N ARG A 125 15.35 21.44 1.07
CA ARG A 125 14.63 22.66 1.42
C ARG A 125 13.20 22.64 0.89
N LEU A 126 12.27 23.11 1.72
CA LEU A 126 10.87 23.31 1.32
C LEU A 126 10.18 24.37 2.18
N ARG A 127 8.92 24.65 1.85
CA ARG A 127 7.98 25.35 2.75
C ARG A 127 6.82 24.44 3.10
N LEU A 128 6.43 24.46 4.37
CA LEU A 128 5.22 23.82 4.87
C LEU A 128 3.97 24.59 4.40
N ASN A 129 2.78 24.03 4.64
CA ASN A 129 1.51 24.59 4.19
C ASN A 129 1.20 25.97 4.83
N ASP A 130 1.73 26.24 6.02
CA ASP A 130 1.61 27.53 6.70
C ASP A 130 2.70 28.54 6.27
N GLY A 131 3.56 28.17 5.31
CA GLY A 131 4.66 28.98 4.81
C GLY A 131 5.97 28.85 5.60
N THR A 132 5.97 28.09 6.71
CA THR A 132 7.16 27.86 7.54
C THR A 132 8.27 27.21 6.70
N PRO A 133 9.48 27.80 6.65
CA PRO A 133 10.60 27.21 5.93
C PRO A 133 11.14 25.99 6.67
N VAL A 134 11.58 25.00 5.91
CA VAL A 134 12.30 23.83 6.40
C VAL A 134 13.59 23.68 5.63
N GLU A 135 14.68 23.48 6.35
CA GLU A 135 15.98 23.08 5.81
C GLU A 135 16.44 21.81 6.54
N TRP A 136 16.82 20.78 5.81
CA TRP A 136 17.29 19.53 6.39
C TRP A 136 18.61 19.14 5.76
N ARG A 137 19.63 19.05 6.61
CA ARG A 137 20.92 18.46 6.26
C ARG A 137 20.98 17.05 6.81
N PHE A 138 21.18 16.08 5.93
CA PHE A 138 21.45 14.70 6.29
C PHE A 138 22.89 14.35 5.91
N ILE A 139 23.67 13.84 6.87
CA ILE A 139 25.02 13.36 6.63
C ILE A 139 24.98 11.85 6.70
N GLN A 140 25.49 11.17 5.69
CA GLN A 140 25.64 9.72 5.71
C GLN A 140 26.81 9.34 6.63
N GLY A 141 26.55 8.58 7.70
CA GLY A 141 27.54 8.22 8.72
C GLY A 141 28.22 6.86 8.52
N SER A 142 27.78 6.09 7.53
CA SER A 142 28.34 4.78 7.19
C SER A 142 28.15 4.47 5.70
N ASP A 143 28.79 3.42 5.20
CA ASP A 143 28.47 2.90 3.88
C ASP A 143 27.04 2.32 3.86
N VAL A 144 26.36 2.40 2.70
CA VAL A 144 25.06 1.77 2.49
C VAL A 144 25.29 0.28 2.22
N LEU A 145 24.84 -0.57 3.14
CA LEU A 145 25.12 -2.01 3.10
C LEU A 145 23.87 -2.83 3.43
N GLN A 146 23.82 -4.06 2.90
CA GLN A 146 22.77 -5.04 3.23
C GLN A 146 22.70 -5.36 4.72
N GLN A 147 23.83 -5.28 5.44
CA GLN A 147 23.86 -5.51 6.89
C GLN A 147 23.07 -4.44 7.68
N GLY A 148 22.89 -3.24 7.12
CA GLY A 148 22.02 -2.20 7.67
C GLY A 148 20.53 -2.41 7.36
N GLY A 149 20.21 -3.37 6.48
CA GLY A 149 18.86 -3.74 6.08
C GLY A 149 18.10 -4.59 7.12
N GLY A 150 16.92 -5.05 6.73
CA GLY A 150 16.05 -5.91 7.54
C GLY A 150 14.77 -5.22 8.02
N LEU A 151 14.04 -5.93 8.90
CA LEU A 151 12.81 -5.43 9.50
C LEU A 151 13.08 -4.46 10.64
N THR A 152 12.30 -3.38 10.67
CA THR A 152 12.21 -2.52 11.86
C THR A 152 11.01 -2.96 12.70
N ALA A 153 11.21 -3.11 14.01
CA ALA A 153 10.13 -3.49 14.92
C ALA A 153 9.16 -2.33 15.16
N VAL A 154 7.86 -2.61 15.07
CA VAL A 154 6.77 -1.65 15.32
C VAL A 154 5.77 -2.28 16.29
N ALA A 155 6.20 -2.46 17.53
CA ALA A 155 5.45 -3.21 18.54
C ALA A 155 4.17 -2.48 18.96
N GLU A 156 4.23 -1.15 19.05
CA GLU A 156 3.19 -0.23 19.52
C GLU A 156 1.98 -0.12 18.59
N ALA A 157 2.12 -0.47 17.30
CA ALA A 157 1.00 -0.42 16.36
C ALA A 157 -0.06 -1.47 16.72
N LYS A 158 -1.34 -1.08 16.74
CA LYS A 158 -2.45 -2.02 16.99
C LYS A 158 -2.60 -3.07 15.89
N VAL A 159 -2.23 -2.72 14.67
CA VAL A 159 -2.23 -3.61 13.51
C VAL A 159 -0.81 -4.04 13.15
N PRO A 160 -0.63 -5.14 12.40
CA PRO A 160 0.70 -5.54 11.90
C PRO A 160 1.24 -4.55 10.85
N VAL A 161 2.43 -3.98 11.11
CA VAL A 161 3.13 -3.01 10.26
C VAL A 161 4.56 -3.47 10.02
N PHE A 162 4.95 -3.74 8.78
CA PHE A 162 6.26 -4.29 8.41
C PHE A 162 7.06 -3.29 7.55
N PRO A 163 7.81 -2.37 8.17
CA PRO A 163 8.86 -1.62 7.48
C PRO A 163 10.06 -2.55 7.26
N TYR A 164 10.48 -2.67 6.02
CA TYR A 164 11.60 -3.48 5.58
C TYR A 164 12.51 -2.65 4.67
N ARG A 165 13.81 -2.83 4.85
CA ARG A 165 14.87 -2.16 4.07
C ARG A 165 15.81 -3.20 3.51
N GLU A 166 16.24 -3.05 2.27
CA GLU A 166 17.24 -3.97 1.70
C GLU A 166 18.65 -3.57 2.10
N GLU A 167 18.97 -2.29 2.01
CA GLU A 167 20.28 -1.73 2.35
C GLU A 167 20.08 -0.43 3.10
N SER A 168 20.98 -0.13 4.04
CA SER A 168 20.89 1.12 4.79
C SER A 168 22.24 1.58 5.29
N ALA A 169 22.37 2.89 5.40
CA ALA A 169 23.38 3.59 6.17
C ALA A 169 22.73 4.35 7.34
N VAL A 170 23.48 4.57 8.40
CA VAL A 170 23.04 5.43 9.52
C VAL A 170 23.34 6.90 9.24
N ALA A 171 22.65 7.80 9.93
CA ALA A 171 23.02 9.21 9.95
C ALA A 171 24.37 9.41 10.64
N GLY A 172 25.11 10.41 10.18
CA GLY A 172 26.40 10.85 10.69
C GLY A 172 26.31 12.16 11.46
N GLU A 173 27.45 12.51 12.06
CA GLU A 173 27.61 13.75 12.82
C GLU A 173 27.33 15.00 11.99
N GLY A 174 26.53 15.90 12.56
CA GLY A 174 26.09 17.15 11.94
C GLY A 174 24.75 17.07 11.20
N SER A 175 24.11 15.89 11.14
CA SER A 175 22.75 15.77 10.62
C SER A 175 21.78 16.61 11.47
N ALA A 176 20.99 17.49 10.85
CA ALA A 176 20.14 18.42 11.55
C ALA A 176 19.01 18.94 10.66
N ILE A 177 17.86 19.19 11.27
CA ILE A 177 16.73 19.87 10.63
C ILE A 177 16.47 21.23 11.30
N VAL A 178 16.18 22.23 10.47
CA VAL A 178 15.71 23.55 10.86
C VAL A 178 14.26 23.69 10.42
N VAL A 179 13.37 24.05 11.35
CA VAL A 179 11.96 24.34 11.10
C VAL A 179 11.67 25.74 11.63
N GLY A 180 11.42 26.69 10.72
CA GLY A 180 11.33 28.10 11.08
C GLY A 180 12.65 28.62 11.64
N ASP A 181 12.66 29.01 12.91
CA ASP A 181 13.82 29.50 13.67
C ASP A 181 14.44 28.46 14.61
N LYS A 182 13.93 27.22 14.60
CA LYS A 182 14.34 26.16 15.54
C LYS A 182 15.14 25.07 14.85
N THR A 183 16.22 24.65 15.50
CA THR A 183 17.11 23.60 15.01
C THR A 183 17.03 22.37 15.91
N SER A 184 16.87 21.20 15.31
CA SER A 184 17.00 19.90 15.95
C SER A 184 18.17 19.15 15.30
N ILE A 185 19.23 18.94 16.08
CA ILE A 185 20.38 18.12 15.69
C ILE A 185 20.03 16.65 15.98
N ALA A 186 20.40 15.73 15.11
CA ALA A 186 20.21 14.31 15.36
C ALA A 186 21.06 13.86 16.56
N GLU A 187 20.46 13.14 17.50
CA GLU A 187 21.17 12.65 18.68
C GLU A 187 21.99 11.39 18.36
N MET A 188 23.08 11.18 19.10
CA MET A 188 23.85 9.94 19.00
C MET A 188 22.98 8.73 19.38
N TRP A 189 22.93 7.74 18.49
CA TRP A 189 22.23 6.49 18.69
C TRP A 189 23.05 5.54 19.55
N LYS A 190 22.92 5.67 20.87
CA LYS A 190 23.76 5.01 21.89
C LYS A 190 23.69 3.48 21.84
N GLU A 191 22.55 2.95 21.44
CA GLU A 191 22.26 1.51 21.42
C GLU A 191 23.13 0.76 20.41
N ILE A 192 23.43 1.39 19.29
CA ILE A 192 24.21 0.80 18.19
C ILE A 192 25.62 1.39 18.06
N SER A 193 25.87 2.57 18.63
CA SER A 193 27.18 3.21 18.62
C SER A 193 28.19 2.42 19.47
N ARG A 194 29.41 2.26 18.95
CA ARG A 194 30.56 1.64 19.61
C ARG A 194 31.81 2.54 19.45
N PRO A 195 31.88 3.70 20.11
CA PRO A 195 33.04 4.58 20.01
C PRO A 195 34.34 3.88 20.48
N PRO A 196 35.50 4.20 19.87
CA PRO A 196 35.68 5.14 18.75
C PRO A 196 35.42 4.53 17.36
N TYR A 197 35.12 3.22 17.28
CA TYR A 197 35.11 2.48 16.01
C TYR A 197 33.88 2.74 15.14
N PHE A 198 32.75 3.08 15.75
CA PHE A 198 31.50 3.35 15.06
C PHE A 198 30.63 4.30 15.88
N VAL A 199 30.15 5.37 15.27
CA VAL A 199 29.22 6.31 15.89
C VAL A 199 28.06 6.52 14.92
N ALA A 200 26.86 6.15 15.35
CA ALA A 200 25.64 6.33 14.59
C ALA A 200 24.80 7.43 15.23
N TRP A 201 24.11 8.21 14.40
CA TRP A 201 23.17 9.23 14.84
C TRP A 201 21.75 8.78 14.48
N HIS A 202 20.74 9.30 15.18
CA HIS A 202 19.35 8.90 15.04
C HIS A 202 18.76 9.34 13.69
N GLY A 203 19.09 8.58 12.66
CA GLY A 203 18.57 8.67 11.32
C GLY A 203 19.13 7.57 10.43
N ALA A 204 18.57 7.41 9.25
CA ALA A 204 18.99 6.41 8.29
C ALA A 204 18.75 6.88 6.86
N LEU A 205 19.69 6.55 5.97
CA LEU A 205 19.49 6.47 4.53
C LEU A 205 19.20 5.00 4.21
N THR A 206 18.15 4.74 3.45
CA THR A 206 17.70 3.40 3.09
C THR A 206 17.56 3.31 1.58
N HIS A 207 18.07 2.23 0.99
CA HIS A 207 17.73 1.83 -0.37
C HIS A 207 16.68 0.72 -0.35
N SER A 208 15.74 0.80 -1.29
CA SER A 208 14.61 -0.12 -1.46
C SER A 208 13.78 -0.28 -0.18
N ALA A 209 13.24 0.85 0.30
CA ALA A 209 12.36 0.90 1.46
C ALA A 209 10.97 0.34 1.09
N THR A 210 10.53 -0.69 1.81
CA THR A 210 9.21 -1.30 1.68
C THR A 210 8.44 -1.13 2.98
N THR A 211 7.18 -0.71 2.91
CA THR A 211 6.27 -0.75 4.06
C THR A 211 5.01 -1.51 3.68
N ALA A 212 4.72 -2.57 4.45
CA ALA A 212 3.48 -3.32 4.34
C ALA A 212 2.66 -3.18 5.62
N VAL A 213 1.39 -2.81 5.52
CA VAL A 213 0.46 -2.74 6.65
C VAL A 213 -0.70 -3.68 6.39
N LEU A 214 -0.94 -4.63 7.30
CA LEU A 214 -2.20 -5.36 7.33
C LEU A 214 -3.20 -4.45 8.03
N ALA A 215 -3.98 -3.71 7.25
CA ALA A 215 -4.81 -2.62 7.74
C ALA A 215 -6.12 -3.13 8.35
N ALA A 216 -6.67 -2.33 9.25
CA ALA A 216 -8.05 -2.41 9.70
C ALA A 216 -8.83 -1.23 9.12
N GLY A 217 -10.13 -1.40 8.90
CA GLY A 217 -10.98 -0.38 8.31
C GLY A 217 -12.22 -0.95 7.66
N SER A 218 -12.91 -0.11 6.89
CA SER A 218 -14.05 -0.54 6.10
C SER A 218 -14.03 0.12 4.74
N GLU A 219 -14.27 -0.66 3.70
CA GLU A 219 -14.42 -0.19 2.32
C GLU A 219 -15.67 -0.81 1.72
N SER A 220 -16.37 -0.07 0.87
CA SER A 220 -17.53 -0.58 0.14
C SER A 220 -17.46 -0.17 -1.32
N PHE A 221 -17.67 -1.14 -2.20
CA PHE A 221 -17.64 -1.01 -3.64
C PHE A 221 -18.92 -1.56 -4.24
N LYS A 222 -19.50 -0.81 -5.15
CA LYS A 222 -20.50 -1.32 -6.09
C LYS A 222 -19.78 -2.01 -7.25
N VAL A 223 -20.21 -3.21 -7.61
CA VAL A 223 -19.77 -3.86 -8.85
C VAL A 223 -20.61 -3.28 -9.98
N THR A 224 -19.99 -2.50 -10.85
CA THR A 224 -20.65 -1.84 -11.99
C THR A 224 -20.60 -2.68 -13.26
N SER A 225 -19.66 -3.62 -13.34
CA SER A 225 -19.56 -4.60 -14.40
C SER A 225 -18.89 -5.87 -13.88
N ALA A 226 -19.37 -7.03 -14.33
CA ALA A 226 -18.81 -8.34 -14.04
C ALA A 226 -18.83 -9.19 -15.31
N PRO A 227 -17.88 -10.12 -15.49
CA PRO A 227 -17.84 -10.96 -16.67
C PRO A 227 -18.88 -12.08 -16.57
N SER A 228 -19.47 -12.44 -17.71
CA SER A 228 -20.33 -13.62 -17.83
C SER A 228 -19.53 -14.93 -17.97
N GLU A 229 -18.24 -14.84 -18.31
CA GLU A 229 -17.33 -15.96 -18.53
C GLU A 229 -15.92 -15.63 -18.05
N LEU A 230 -15.23 -16.61 -17.45
CA LEU A 230 -13.85 -16.46 -17.00
C LEU A 230 -12.87 -16.77 -18.13
N LYS A 231 -12.57 -15.75 -18.95
CA LYS A 231 -11.57 -15.82 -20.03
C LYS A 231 -10.54 -14.71 -19.91
N GLN A 232 -9.40 -14.88 -20.57
CA GLN A 232 -8.37 -13.83 -20.63
C GLN A 232 -8.98 -12.52 -21.16
N GLY A 233 -8.67 -11.41 -20.49
CA GLY A 233 -9.21 -10.08 -20.77
C GLY A 233 -10.57 -9.78 -20.13
N ALA A 234 -11.23 -10.75 -19.49
CA ALA A 234 -12.44 -10.51 -18.72
C ALA A 234 -12.14 -9.58 -17.53
N THR A 235 -13.10 -8.70 -17.20
CA THR A 235 -12.92 -7.69 -16.15
C THR A 235 -14.10 -7.61 -15.19
N TRP A 236 -13.79 -7.27 -13.94
CA TRP A 236 -14.73 -6.68 -13.00
C TRP A 236 -14.40 -5.21 -12.83
N GLN A 237 -15.44 -4.37 -12.78
CA GLN A 237 -15.34 -2.95 -12.51
C GLN A 237 -16.03 -2.65 -11.18
N LEU A 238 -15.28 -2.10 -10.24
CA LEU A 238 -15.73 -1.79 -8.89
C LEU A 238 -15.60 -0.29 -8.65
N THR A 239 -16.60 0.33 -8.03
CA THR A 239 -16.61 1.78 -7.75
C THR A 239 -17.06 2.05 -6.33
N GLN A 240 -16.33 2.89 -5.60
CA GLN A 240 -16.75 3.45 -4.32
C GLN A 240 -17.62 4.70 -4.53
N GLU A 241 -18.41 5.05 -3.51
CA GLU A 241 -19.18 6.31 -3.51
C GLU A 241 -18.29 7.56 -3.62
N SER A 242 -17.05 7.48 -3.12
CA SER A 242 -16.03 8.53 -3.24
C SER A 242 -15.57 8.79 -4.69
N GLY A 243 -15.99 7.96 -5.65
CA GLY A 243 -15.55 8.02 -7.05
C GLY A 243 -14.28 7.23 -7.33
N ARG A 244 -13.66 6.58 -6.33
CA ARG A 244 -12.53 5.67 -6.54
C ARG A 244 -13.00 4.41 -7.28
N SER A 245 -12.30 4.05 -8.34
CA SER A 245 -12.57 2.84 -9.14
C SER A 245 -11.44 1.83 -9.03
N ILE A 246 -11.79 0.55 -9.09
CA ILE A 246 -10.87 -0.58 -9.14
C ILE A 246 -11.28 -1.47 -10.31
N THR A 247 -10.31 -1.80 -11.17
CA THR A 247 -10.49 -2.83 -12.20
C THR A 247 -9.79 -4.11 -11.75
N LEU A 248 -10.49 -5.24 -11.78
CA LEU A 248 -9.86 -6.56 -11.73
C LEU A 248 -9.88 -7.14 -13.15
N LYS A 249 -8.76 -7.59 -13.67
CA LYS A 249 -8.66 -8.11 -15.04
C LYS A 249 -7.97 -9.47 -15.07
N ILE A 250 -8.57 -10.44 -15.75
CA ILE A 250 -7.95 -11.76 -15.96
C ILE A 250 -6.84 -11.61 -17.00
N GLU A 251 -5.58 -11.68 -16.57
CA GLU A 251 -4.41 -11.64 -17.45
C GLU A 251 -4.12 -13.01 -18.06
N LYS A 252 -4.39 -14.09 -17.32
CA LYS A 252 -4.25 -15.48 -17.78
C LYS A 252 -5.40 -16.33 -17.25
N ALA A 253 -5.98 -17.15 -18.12
CA ALA A 253 -7.05 -18.10 -17.78
C ALA A 253 -6.61 -19.51 -18.18
N ALA A 254 -6.44 -20.39 -17.20
CA ALA A 254 -6.10 -21.80 -17.39
C ALA A 254 -6.84 -22.62 -16.32
N ALA A 255 -8.15 -22.82 -16.54
CA ALA A 255 -9.05 -23.39 -15.54
C ALA A 255 -8.49 -24.68 -14.90
N PRO A 256 -8.55 -24.82 -13.56
CA PRO A 256 -9.23 -23.92 -12.62
C PRO A 256 -8.40 -22.69 -12.19
N HIS A 257 -7.18 -22.48 -12.72
CA HIS A 257 -6.25 -21.42 -12.30
C HIS A 257 -6.39 -20.14 -13.12
N PHE A 258 -6.27 -19.00 -12.43
CA PHE A 258 -6.38 -17.67 -13.01
C PHE A 258 -5.31 -16.75 -12.44
N THR A 259 -4.74 -15.90 -13.30
CA THR A 259 -3.92 -14.76 -12.88
C THR A 259 -4.72 -13.48 -13.13
N ILE A 260 -4.96 -12.70 -12.08
CA ILE A 260 -5.76 -11.48 -12.12
C ILE A 260 -4.87 -10.29 -11.76
N SER A 261 -4.89 -9.23 -12.57
CA SER A 261 -4.31 -7.92 -12.20
C SER A 261 -5.38 -7.06 -11.53
N VAL A 262 -4.95 -6.21 -10.59
CA VAL A 262 -5.80 -5.23 -9.92
C VAL A 262 -5.24 -3.84 -10.20
N GLU A 263 -6.05 -3.01 -10.86
CA GLU A 263 -5.71 -1.63 -11.18
C GLU A 263 -6.41 -0.70 -10.18
N ASN A 264 -5.64 -0.19 -9.21
CA ASN A 264 -6.13 0.73 -8.18
C ASN A 264 -5.12 1.83 -7.80
N ASN A 265 -3.85 1.66 -8.16
CA ASN A 265 -2.75 2.57 -7.84
C ASN A 265 -1.76 2.57 -9.02
N PRO A 266 -1.45 3.73 -9.63
CA PRO A 266 -0.53 3.79 -10.76
C PRO A 266 0.94 3.48 -10.41
N MET A 267 1.31 3.51 -9.13
CA MET A 267 2.69 3.23 -8.68
C MET A 267 2.92 1.77 -8.32
N VAL A 268 1.85 1.00 -8.10
CA VAL A 268 1.92 -0.38 -7.60
C VAL A 268 1.08 -1.27 -8.51
N LYS A 269 1.74 -2.27 -9.10
CA LYS A 269 1.09 -3.38 -9.78
C LYS A 269 0.69 -4.43 -8.75
N GLN A 270 -0.61 -4.64 -8.60
CA GLN A 270 -1.15 -5.73 -7.80
C GLN A 270 -1.58 -6.88 -8.70
N THR A 271 -1.16 -8.10 -8.37
CA THR A 271 -1.56 -9.33 -9.07
C THR A 271 -1.98 -10.40 -8.08
N MET A 272 -2.93 -11.23 -8.47
CA MET A 272 -3.48 -12.33 -7.69
C MET A 272 -3.44 -13.62 -8.51
N GLU A 273 -2.98 -14.70 -7.89
CA GLU A 273 -3.10 -16.06 -8.43
C GLU A 273 -4.17 -16.78 -7.60
N ALA A 274 -5.17 -17.33 -8.28
CA ALA A 274 -6.35 -17.92 -7.64
C ALA A 274 -6.91 -19.08 -8.45
N THR A 275 -7.66 -19.94 -7.76
CA THR A 275 -8.48 -20.99 -8.38
C THR A 275 -9.97 -20.69 -8.24
N TYR A 276 -10.78 -21.17 -9.18
CA TYR A 276 -12.24 -21.09 -9.14
C TYR A 276 -12.85 -22.48 -9.33
N ASP A 277 -13.70 -22.90 -8.40
CA ASP A 277 -14.35 -24.23 -8.43
C ASP A 277 -15.71 -24.25 -9.14
N GLY A 278 -16.15 -23.10 -9.66
CA GLY A 278 -17.49 -22.90 -10.24
C GLY A 278 -18.40 -22.06 -9.34
N THR A 279 -18.08 -21.94 -8.05
CA THR A 279 -18.84 -21.19 -7.04
C THR A 279 -17.95 -20.23 -6.26
N ASN A 280 -16.80 -20.71 -5.77
CA ASN A 280 -15.92 -19.99 -4.85
C ASN A 280 -14.53 -19.80 -5.45
N TRP A 281 -13.91 -18.70 -5.05
CA TRP A 281 -12.50 -18.44 -5.30
C TRP A 281 -11.65 -18.94 -4.12
N ALA A 282 -10.51 -19.57 -4.43
CA ALA A 282 -9.45 -19.81 -3.46
C ALA A 282 -8.16 -19.11 -3.90
N ILE A 283 -7.59 -18.29 -3.02
CA ILE A 283 -6.46 -17.41 -3.35
C ILE A 283 -5.15 -18.08 -2.98
N GLU A 284 -4.29 -18.31 -3.98
CA GLU A 284 -2.99 -18.95 -3.79
C GLU A 284 -1.93 -17.92 -3.40
N LYS A 285 -2.00 -16.73 -4.03
CA LYS A 285 -0.98 -15.70 -3.88
C LYS A 285 -1.50 -14.31 -4.22
N ILE A 286 -1.02 -13.30 -3.50
CA ILE A 286 -1.21 -11.88 -3.84
C ILE A 286 0.16 -11.24 -3.88
N ARG A 287 0.44 -10.45 -4.90
CA ARG A 287 1.71 -9.74 -5.06
C ARG A 287 1.46 -8.27 -5.32
N TYR A 288 2.15 -7.42 -4.57
CA TYR A 288 2.24 -5.98 -4.77
C TYR A 288 3.66 -5.67 -5.21
N ALA A 289 3.83 -5.06 -6.37
CA ALA A 289 5.15 -4.73 -6.89
C ALA A 289 5.16 -3.29 -7.40
N PRO A 290 6.21 -2.51 -7.10
CA PRO A 290 6.34 -1.17 -7.67
C PRO A 290 6.52 -1.30 -9.18
N VAL A 291 5.80 -0.47 -9.95
CA VAL A 291 5.77 -0.57 -11.43
C VAL A 291 7.18 -0.45 -12.05
N ARG A 292 8.07 0.31 -11.41
CA ARG A 292 9.42 0.59 -11.91
C ARG A 292 10.53 -0.26 -11.28
N ALA A 293 10.19 -1.14 -10.35
CA ALA A 293 11.17 -1.93 -9.62
C ALA A 293 10.56 -3.29 -9.23
N GLU A 294 9.97 -4.00 -10.21
CA GLU A 294 9.09 -5.15 -9.94
C GLU A 294 9.74 -6.20 -9.04
N ASP A 295 11.06 -6.36 -9.07
CA ASP A 295 11.82 -7.31 -8.25
C ASP A 295 11.76 -7.05 -6.73
N HIS A 296 11.33 -5.87 -6.29
CA HIS A 296 11.23 -5.48 -4.87
C HIS A 296 9.82 -5.62 -4.28
N GLY A 297 8.95 -6.41 -4.90
CA GLY A 297 7.56 -6.57 -4.47
C GLY A 297 7.37 -7.31 -3.13
N LEU A 298 6.23 -7.07 -2.50
CA LEU A 298 5.67 -7.90 -1.43
C LEU A 298 4.79 -9.00 -2.01
N THR A 299 4.99 -10.23 -1.57
CA THR A 299 4.15 -11.39 -1.87
C THR A 299 3.53 -11.93 -0.59
N LEU A 300 2.21 -12.14 -0.60
CA LEU A 300 1.51 -12.97 0.36
C LEU A 300 1.26 -14.33 -0.30
N GLN A 301 1.87 -15.38 0.25
CA GLN A 301 1.74 -16.75 -0.23
C GLN A 301 0.88 -17.56 0.74
N PHE A 302 -0.19 -18.19 0.26
CA PHE A 302 -1.10 -18.98 1.08
C PHE A 302 -0.85 -20.47 0.88
N THR A 303 -0.78 -21.22 1.99
CA THR A 303 -0.61 -22.69 1.98
C THR A 303 -1.48 -23.34 3.06
N PRO A 304 -2.53 -24.11 2.70
CA PRO A 304 -3.15 -24.20 1.37
C PRO A 304 -3.75 -22.86 0.92
N ALA A 305 -4.28 -22.79 -0.32
CA ALA A 305 -4.90 -21.58 -0.85
C ALA A 305 -6.02 -21.07 0.08
N PHE A 306 -6.09 -19.75 0.28
CA PHE A 306 -7.06 -19.16 1.19
C PHE A 306 -8.48 -19.22 0.62
N GLY A 307 -9.41 -19.82 1.37
CA GLY A 307 -10.76 -20.15 0.90
C GLY A 307 -10.90 -21.59 0.38
N GLN A 308 -9.80 -22.33 0.23
CA GLN A 308 -9.83 -23.76 -0.10
C GLN A 308 -10.15 -24.63 1.12
N THR A 309 -9.66 -24.23 2.28
CA THR A 309 -9.90 -24.91 3.57
C THR A 309 -10.14 -23.87 4.65
N GLU A 310 -10.61 -24.31 5.81
CA GLU A 310 -10.84 -23.46 6.99
C GLU A 310 -9.55 -22.87 7.59
N THR A 311 -8.36 -23.29 7.17
CA THR A 311 -7.10 -22.74 7.69
C THR A 311 -5.99 -22.73 6.65
N SER A 312 -5.37 -21.56 6.49
CA SER A 312 -4.20 -21.35 5.65
C SER A 312 -3.07 -20.74 6.48
N THR A 313 -1.83 -21.11 6.16
CA THR A 313 -0.66 -20.30 6.55
C THR A 313 -0.48 -19.22 5.49
N VAL A 314 -0.19 -17.99 5.91
CA VAL A 314 0.22 -16.91 5.01
C VAL A 314 1.64 -16.48 5.33
N ASP A 315 2.53 -16.60 4.35
CA ASP A 315 3.89 -16.08 4.41
C ASP A 315 3.96 -14.74 3.68
N LEU A 316 4.53 -13.72 4.34
CA LEU A 316 4.83 -12.42 3.75
C LEU A 316 6.30 -12.45 3.30
N ILE A 317 6.52 -12.29 2.00
CA ILE A 317 7.83 -12.42 1.35
C ILE A 317 8.13 -11.11 0.63
N VAL A 318 9.25 -10.47 0.96
CA VAL A 318 9.75 -9.30 0.24
C VAL A 318 10.81 -9.73 -0.77
N GLY A 319 10.78 -9.07 -1.93
CA GLY A 319 11.65 -9.35 -3.05
C GLY A 319 11.44 -10.77 -3.58
N LYS A 320 12.54 -11.47 -3.88
CA LYS A 320 12.48 -12.81 -4.49
C LYS A 320 12.26 -13.93 -3.48
N LYS A 321 12.75 -13.80 -2.24
CA LYS A 321 12.81 -14.94 -1.29
C LYS A 321 12.84 -14.57 0.19
N THR A 322 12.85 -13.30 0.56
CA THR A 322 13.02 -12.91 1.97
C THR A 322 11.70 -12.98 2.70
N LYS A 323 11.45 -14.08 3.42
CA LYS A 323 10.30 -14.21 4.30
C LYS A 323 10.47 -13.30 5.51
N ILE A 324 9.58 -12.32 5.65
CA ILE A 324 9.62 -11.33 6.73
C ILE A 324 8.62 -11.60 7.85
N ALA A 325 7.51 -12.27 7.54
CA ALA A 325 6.48 -12.57 8.53
C ALA A 325 5.66 -13.79 8.12
N THR A 326 5.02 -14.40 9.11
CA THR A 326 4.09 -15.52 8.90
C THR A 326 2.87 -15.30 9.80
N ALA A 327 1.68 -15.63 9.28
CA ALA A 327 0.45 -15.65 10.05
C ALA A 327 -0.37 -16.92 9.75
N THR A 328 -1.31 -17.22 10.64
CA THR A 328 -2.37 -18.20 10.38
C THR A 328 -3.64 -17.45 10.04
N LEU A 329 -4.33 -17.91 9.00
CA LEU A 329 -5.60 -17.37 8.55
C LEU A 329 -6.64 -18.48 8.68
N SER A 330 -7.66 -18.26 9.50
CA SER A 330 -8.75 -19.22 9.74
C SER A 330 -10.06 -18.68 9.20
N GLY A 331 -10.89 -19.53 8.58
CA GLY A 331 -12.15 -19.16 7.94
C GLY A 331 -12.03 -18.96 6.42
N THR A 332 -12.88 -18.10 5.87
CA THR A 332 -13.01 -17.83 4.43
C THR A 332 -12.85 -16.34 4.12
N PRO A 333 -12.68 -15.93 2.84
CA PRO A 333 -12.63 -14.51 2.48
C PRO A 333 -13.84 -13.67 2.95
N VAL A 334 -14.98 -14.30 3.20
CA VAL A 334 -16.19 -13.65 3.75
C VAL A 334 -16.07 -13.43 5.26
N LYS A 335 -15.54 -14.41 6.00
CA LYS A 335 -15.36 -14.31 7.45
C LYS A 335 -14.10 -15.02 7.88
N TYR A 336 -13.12 -14.27 8.40
CA TYR A 336 -11.83 -14.82 8.78
C TYR A 336 -11.27 -14.22 10.06
N GLN A 337 -10.28 -14.92 10.61
CA GLN A 337 -9.35 -14.41 11.62
C GLN A 337 -7.91 -14.65 11.14
N LEU A 338 -7.15 -13.58 11.01
CA LEU A 338 -5.70 -13.58 10.82
C LEU A 338 -5.03 -13.46 12.19
N ALA A 339 -4.06 -14.32 12.48
CA ALA A 339 -3.27 -14.28 13.71
C ALA A 339 -1.78 -14.38 13.39
N MET A 340 -1.04 -13.31 13.69
CA MET A 340 0.40 -13.24 13.43
C MET A 340 1.18 -14.25 14.28
N LYS A 341 2.12 -14.96 13.64
CA LYS A 341 3.02 -15.92 14.27
C LYS A 341 4.45 -15.38 14.40
N SER A 342 4.87 -14.56 13.45
CA SER A 342 6.18 -13.92 13.41
C SER A 342 6.09 -12.59 12.65
N PRO A 343 7.05 -11.68 12.85
CA PRO A 343 8.14 -11.69 13.85
C PRO A 343 7.59 -11.50 15.28
N GLU A 344 8.44 -11.66 16.30
CA GLU A 344 8.01 -11.64 17.71
C GLU A 344 7.24 -10.38 18.12
N TRP A 345 7.64 -9.19 17.65
CA TRP A 345 6.91 -7.95 17.96
C TRP A 345 5.51 -7.87 17.32
N ALA A 346 5.22 -8.69 16.30
CA ALA A 346 3.91 -8.79 15.66
C ALA A 346 3.08 -9.96 16.20
N LYS A 347 3.72 -10.93 16.86
CA LYS A 347 3.09 -12.18 17.30
C LYS A 347 1.91 -11.91 18.21
N GLY A 348 0.80 -12.61 17.96
CA GLY A 348 -0.43 -12.44 18.73
C GLY A 348 -1.30 -11.26 18.28
N LYS A 349 -0.80 -10.34 17.44
CA LYS A 349 -1.68 -9.37 16.78
C LYS A 349 -2.66 -10.11 15.87
N THR A 350 -3.92 -9.75 15.97
CA THR A 350 -5.02 -10.34 15.20
C THR A 350 -5.62 -9.33 14.24
N LEU A 351 -6.28 -9.84 13.22
CA LEU A 351 -7.28 -9.11 12.44
C LEU A 351 -8.46 -10.03 12.18
N THR A 352 -9.69 -9.55 12.32
CA THR A 352 -10.91 -10.27 11.95
C THR A 352 -11.60 -9.57 10.79
N GLY A 353 -11.94 -10.33 9.76
CA GLY A 353 -12.72 -9.87 8.62
C GLY A 353 -14.17 -10.32 8.70
N ALA A 354 -15.10 -9.40 8.43
CA ALA A 354 -16.54 -9.65 8.30
C ALA A 354 -17.04 -9.00 6.99
N ASN A 355 -16.70 -9.64 5.88
CA ASN A 355 -16.89 -9.11 4.54
C ASN A 355 -18.22 -9.58 3.93
N SER A 356 -18.70 -8.84 2.94
CA SER A 356 -19.77 -9.25 2.04
C SER A 356 -19.24 -9.20 0.61
N ILE A 357 -19.20 -10.34 -0.09
CA ILE A 357 -18.70 -10.44 -1.46
C ILE A 357 -19.81 -11.06 -2.30
N THR A 358 -20.40 -10.24 -3.16
CA THR A 358 -21.53 -10.60 -4.03
C THR A 358 -21.23 -10.17 -5.46
N PRO A 359 -22.00 -10.66 -6.45
CA PRO A 359 -21.84 -10.18 -7.82
C PRO A 359 -22.16 -8.69 -8.00
N GLU A 360 -22.96 -8.10 -7.11
CA GLU A 360 -23.41 -6.70 -7.19
C GLU A 360 -22.58 -5.75 -6.32
N SER A 361 -21.95 -6.26 -5.25
CA SER A 361 -21.27 -5.43 -4.26
C SER A 361 -20.17 -6.17 -3.49
N VAL A 362 -19.19 -5.40 -3.04
CA VAL A 362 -18.11 -5.86 -2.16
C VAL A 362 -18.01 -4.90 -1.00
N THR A 363 -18.18 -5.41 0.21
CA THR A 363 -17.92 -4.68 1.46
C THR A 363 -16.83 -5.41 2.23
N LEU A 364 -15.77 -4.69 2.55
CA LEU A 364 -14.70 -5.14 3.42
C LEU A 364 -14.89 -4.48 4.79
N ALA A 365 -14.82 -5.27 5.86
CA ALA A 365 -14.80 -4.77 7.23
C ALA A 365 -13.78 -5.57 8.02
N VAL A 366 -12.66 -4.93 8.36
CA VAL A 366 -11.52 -5.54 9.04
C VAL A 366 -11.28 -4.82 10.36
N HIS A 367 -11.18 -5.59 11.44
CA HIS A 367 -10.97 -5.09 12.80
C HIS A 367 -9.74 -5.76 13.43
N PRO A 368 -8.95 -5.05 14.26
CA PRO A 368 -7.81 -5.64 14.97
C PRO A 368 -8.23 -6.60 16.09
#